data_AF-A0A367XL34-F1
#
_entry.id   AF-A0A367XL34-F1
#
_cell.length_a   1.000
_cell.length_b   1.000
_cell.length_c   1.000
_cell.angle_alpha   90.00
_cell.angle_beta   90.00
_cell.angle_gamma   90.00
#
_symmetry.space_group_name_H-M   'P 1'
#
loop_
_entity.id
_entity.type
_entity.pdbx_description
1 polymer ?
#
loop_
_entity_poly.entity_id
_entity_poly.type
_entity_poly.pdbx_seq_one_letter_code
_entity_poly.pdbx_strand_id
1 'polypeptide(L)'
;MKKIGILSTVVTGLIFLSACSSDPRIMPNDHMQALAASFSQRDINAPLPGGWRQLDGTEISYRFANETYGIYSVTTDQEMLVMHLEDNATGSLVGLDRPRQCQWASIADRLTLDCEKFEKSWRIYTNGPDLVAADLEDETYAILKKRNTY
;
A
#
# COMPACT_ATOMS: atom_id res chain seq x y z
N MET A 1 9.64 -70.24 12.21
CA MET A 1 9.73 -69.72 10.83
C MET A 1 8.69 -68.62 10.66
N LYS A 2 9.08 -67.50 10.01
CA LYS A 2 8.29 -66.36 9.47
C LYS A 2 7.56 -65.46 10.49
N LYS A 3 8.10 -64.26 10.76
CA LYS A 3 7.86 -62.94 10.12
C LYS A 3 6.58 -62.27 10.65
N ILE A 4 6.73 -61.16 11.37
CA ILE A 4 5.89 -59.94 11.25
C ILE A 4 6.79 -58.77 11.68
N GLY A 5 7.08 -57.87 10.74
CA GLY A 5 7.55 -56.53 11.05
C GLY A 5 6.37 -55.56 11.11
N ILE A 6 6.70 -54.28 11.30
CA ILE A 6 6.05 -53.07 10.75
C ILE A 6 5.78 -52.00 11.83
N LEU A 7 6.57 -50.94 11.67
CA LEU A 7 6.29 -49.51 11.79
C LEU A 7 5.83 -48.94 13.15
N SER A 8 6.76 -48.25 13.79
CA SER A 8 6.48 -47.08 14.64
C SER A 8 5.88 -45.96 13.79
N THR A 9 4.58 -45.75 13.92
CA THR A 9 3.86 -44.61 13.35
C THR A 9 4.14 -43.38 14.20
N VAL A 10 5.15 -42.60 13.82
CA VAL A 10 5.35 -41.24 14.34
C VAL A 10 4.23 -40.38 13.75
N VAL A 11 3.14 -40.20 14.49
CA VAL A 11 2.12 -39.20 14.18
C VAL A 11 2.68 -37.86 14.60
N THR A 12 3.55 -37.29 13.77
CA THR A 12 3.91 -35.88 13.85
C THR A 12 2.68 -35.09 13.41
N GLY A 13 1.95 -34.55 14.38
CA GLY A 13 0.87 -33.61 14.14
C GLY A 13 1.41 -32.40 13.39
N LEU A 14 1.16 -32.38 12.08
CA LEU A 14 1.27 -31.18 11.26
C LEU A 14 0.27 -30.17 11.80
N ILE A 15 0.77 -29.23 12.59
CA ILE A 15 0.07 -27.98 12.88
C ILE A 15 -0.06 -27.27 11.54
N PHE A 16 -1.21 -27.41 10.90
CA PHE A 16 -1.61 -26.55 9.80
C PHE A 16 -1.72 -25.14 10.37
N LEU A 17 -0.65 -24.36 10.25
CA LEU A 17 -0.74 -22.90 10.24
C LEU A 17 -1.57 -22.56 9.00
N SER A 18 -2.89 -22.50 9.17
CA SER A 18 -3.75 -21.73 8.28
C SER A 18 -3.33 -20.28 8.47
N ALA A 19 -2.26 -19.86 7.79
CA ALA A 19 -2.03 -18.47 7.52
C ALA A 19 -3.23 -18.02 6.69
N CYS A 20 -4.24 -17.46 7.35
CA CYS A 20 -5.16 -16.55 6.71
C CYS A 20 -4.27 -15.47 6.12
N SER A 21 -3.92 -15.61 4.84
CA SER A 21 -3.10 -14.68 4.10
C SER A 21 -3.91 -13.41 3.88
N SER A 22 -4.16 -12.67 4.97
CA SER A 22 -4.61 -11.29 4.88
C SER A 22 -3.47 -10.53 4.21
N ASP A 23 -3.76 -9.93 3.07
CA ASP A 23 -2.79 -9.06 2.40
C ASP A 23 -2.21 -8.08 3.43
N PRO A 24 -0.89 -8.10 3.69
CA PRO A 24 -0.28 -7.33 4.77
C PRO A 24 -0.40 -5.81 4.57
N ARG A 25 -0.83 -5.38 3.37
CA ARG A 25 -1.15 -3.99 3.03
C ARG A 25 -2.53 -3.54 3.53
N ILE A 26 -3.37 -4.48 3.99
CA ILE A 26 -4.65 -4.18 4.64
C ILE A 26 -4.37 -3.79 6.09
N MET A 27 -4.45 -2.49 6.34
CA MET A 27 -4.02 -1.86 7.59
C MET A 27 -5.20 -1.57 8.54
N PRO A 28 -5.16 -1.99 9.82
CA PRO A 28 -6.11 -1.54 10.84
C PRO A 28 -6.06 -0.02 11.09
N ASN A 29 -7.17 0.59 11.51
CA ASN A 29 -7.22 2.05 11.71
C ASN A 29 -6.24 2.54 12.79
N ASP A 30 -6.08 1.81 13.89
CA ASP A 30 -5.16 2.20 14.96
C ASP A 30 -3.70 2.20 14.49
N HIS A 31 -3.33 1.26 13.61
CA HIS A 31 -2.00 1.24 12.98
C HIS A 31 -1.83 2.42 12.01
N MET A 32 -2.87 2.75 11.24
CA MET A 32 -2.87 3.91 10.34
C MET A 32 -2.65 5.22 11.11
N GLN A 33 -3.35 5.42 12.24
CA GLN A 33 -3.19 6.61 13.07
C GLN A 33 -1.79 6.71 13.68
N ALA A 34 -1.24 5.59 14.18
CA ALA A 34 0.13 5.56 14.69
C ALA A 34 1.15 5.91 13.59
N LEU A 35 0.94 5.39 12.37
CA LEU A 35 1.78 5.68 11.23
C LEU A 35 1.67 7.14 10.79
N ALA A 36 0.45 7.68 10.69
CA ALA A 36 0.18 9.09 10.39
C ALA A 36 0.90 10.02 11.39
N ALA A 37 0.75 9.77 12.69
CA ALA A 37 1.43 10.53 13.73
C ALA A 37 2.97 10.50 13.59
N SER A 38 3.55 9.38 13.13
CA SER A 38 5.00 9.26 12.94
C SER A 38 5.55 10.02 11.73
N PHE A 39 4.70 10.31 10.73
CA PHE A 39 5.05 11.04 9.51
C PHE A 39 4.57 12.50 9.52
N SER A 40 3.62 12.88 10.38
CA SER A 40 2.99 14.20 10.39
C SER A 40 3.92 15.38 10.65
N GLN A 41 5.03 15.15 11.37
CA GLN A 41 6.03 16.17 11.69
C GLN A 41 7.36 15.94 10.97
N ARG A 42 7.44 14.98 10.05
CA ARG A 42 8.69 14.69 9.33
C ARG A 42 8.86 15.63 8.16
N ASP A 43 10.06 16.18 8.05
CA ASP A 43 10.52 16.85 6.83
C ASP A 43 10.59 15.82 5.69
N ILE A 44 10.04 16.18 4.53
CA ILE A 44 9.99 15.33 3.33
C ILE A 44 11.38 15.05 2.75
N ASN A 45 12.35 15.90 3.06
CA ASN A 45 13.75 15.78 2.62
C ASN A 45 14.64 15.12 3.67
N ALA A 46 14.14 14.90 4.89
CA ALA A 46 14.90 14.20 5.92
C ALA A 46 15.05 12.71 5.59
N PRO A 47 16.10 12.05 6.11
CA PRO A 47 16.26 10.61 5.97
C PRO A 47 15.02 9.84 6.45
N LEU A 48 14.64 8.82 5.70
CA LEU A 48 13.55 7.91 6.07
C LEU A 48 13.90 7.16 7.37
N PRO A 49 12.90 6.75 8.17
CA PRO A 49 13.13 5.88 9.31
C PRO A 49 13.78 4.56 8.88
N GLY A 50 14.49 3.91 9.80
CA GLY A 50 15.07 2.59 9.55
C GLY A 50 14.02 1.59 9.05
N GLY A 51 14.37 0.80 8.02
CA GLY A 51 13.48 -0.19 7.40
C GLY A 51 12.58 0.36 6.29
N TRP A 52 12.50 1.69 6.12
CA TRP A 52 11.79 2.30 5.00
C TRP A 52 12.70 2.47 3.79
N ARG A 53 12.12 2.31 2.61
CA ARG A 53 12.77 2.55 1.32
C ARG A 53 11.78 3.11 0.31
N GLN A 54 12.29 3.71 -0.74
CA GLN A 54 11.47 4.11 -1.89
C GLN A 54 11.19 2.90 -2.78
N LEU A 55 9.99 2.88 -3.37
CA LEU A 55 9.65 1.98 -4.47
C LEU A 55 10.24 2.51 -5.77
N ASP A 56 10.76 1.62 -6.60
CA ASP A 56 11.03 1.93 -8.00
C ASP A 56 9.75 1.82 -8.84
N GLY A 57 9.82 2.25 -10.10
CA GLY A 57 8.63 2.28 -10.93
C GLY A 57 8.06 0.92 -11.31
N THR A 58 8.90 -0.14 -11.34
CA THR A 58 8.42 -1.50 -11.60
C THR A 58 7.59 -1.99 -10.40
N GLU A 59 8.07 -1.74 -9.18
CA GLU A 59 7.33 -2.08 -7.97
C GLU A 59 6.04 -1.26 -7.81
N ILE A 60 6.04 0.02 -8.20
CA ILE A 60 4.83 0.84 -8.23
C ILE A 60 3.81 0.21 -9.18
N SER A 61 4.20 -0.07 -10.43
CA SER A 61 3.28 -0.70 -11.38
C SER A 61 2.71 -2.02 -10.84
N TYR A 62 3.55 -2.88 -10.28
CA TYR A 62 3.11 -4.16 -9.71
C TYR A 62 2.17 -4.01 -8.51
N ARG A 63 2.43 -3.05 -7.60
CA ARG A 63 1.66 -2.92 -6.35
C ARG A 63 0.33 -2.18 -6.51
N PHE A 64 0.21 -1.38 -7.56
CA PHE A 64 -0.93 -0.48 -7.75
C PHE A 64 -1.84 -0.86 -8.91
N ALA A 65 -1.36 -1.61 -9.91
CA ALA A 65 -2.20 -2.09 -11.00
C ALA A 65 -3.32 -3.00 -10.50
N ASN A 66 -4.55 -2.68 -10.88
CA ASN A 66 -5.79 -3.34 -10.48
C ASN A 66 -6.02 -3.36 -8.95
N GLU A 67 -5.63 -2.29 -8.26
CA GLU A 67 -5.71 -2.18 -6.81
C GLU A 67 -6.41 -0.89 -6.39
N THR A 68 -7.02 -0.92 -5.21
CA THR A 68 -7.71 0.24 -4.61
C THR A 68 -7.03 0.64 -3.30
N TYR A 69 -6.71 1.92 -3.16
CA TYR A 69 -6.11 2.50 -1.97
C TYR A 69 -6.94 3.70 -1.47
N GLY A 70 -7.24 3.73 -0.18
CA GLY A 70 -7.62 4.97 0.50
C GLY A 70 -6.36 5.78 0.81
N ILE A 71 -6.44 7.09 0.59
CA ILE A 71 -5.37 8.06 0.79
C ILE A 71 -5.76 8.91 1.99
N TYR A 72 -5.00 8.77 3.08
CA TYR A 72 -5.28 9.43 4.36
C TYR A 72 -4.26 10.52 4.63
N SER A 73 -4.76 11.69 5.06
CA SER A 73 -3.89 12.77 5.51
C SER A 73 -3.15 12.37 6.78
N VAL A 74 -1.84 12.65 6.85
CA VAL A 74 -1.07 12.46 8.09
C VAL A 74 -1.35 13.52 9.14
N THR A 75 -1.97 14.65 8.78
CA THR A 75 -2.21 15.77 9.70
C THR A 75 -3.61 15.80 10.27
N THR A 76 -4.60 15.34 9.49
CA THR A 76 -6.01 15.37 9.90
C THR A 76 -6.59 13.99 10.20
N ASP A 77 -5.84 12.91 9.95
CA ASP A 77 -6.28 11.51 10.07
C ASP A 77 -7.56 11.20 9.27
N GLN A 78 -7.90 12.03 8.28
CA GLN A 78 -9.08 11.88 7.42
C GLN A 78 -8.72 11.21 6.10
N GLU A 79 -9.61 10.33 5.62
CA GLU A 79 -9.57 9.83 4.23
C GLU A 79 -9.85 11.01 3.30
N MET A 80 -8.86 11.39 2.51
CA MET A 80 -8.96 12.49 1.56
C MET A 80 -9.55 12.00 0.24
N LEU A 81 -9.05 10.86 -0.23
CA LEU A 81 -9.32 10.33 -1.56
C LEU A 81 -9.32 8.79 -1.51
N VAL A 82 -10.06 8.18 -2.42
CA VAL A 82 -9.96 6.77 -2.76
C VAL A 82 -9.48 6.69 -4.20
N MET A 83 -8.38 5.98 -4.39
CA MET A 83 -7.73 5.77 -5.67
C MET A 83 -7.90 4.33 -6.10
N HIS A 84 -8.46 4.13 -7.29
CA HIS A 84 -8.51 2.82 -7.95
C HIS A 84 -7.77 2.91 -9.28
N LEU A 85 -6.72 2.11 -9.45
CA LEU A 85 -5.90 2.12 -10.66
C LEU A 85 -6.03 0.77 -11.37
N GLU A 86 -6.27 0.79 -12.67
CA GLU A 86 -6.35 -0.38 -13.53
C GLU A 86 -4.99 -0.69 -14.18
N ASP A 87 -4.78 -1.92 -14.61
CA ASP A 87 -3.52 -2.39 -15.21
C ASP A 87 -3.25 -1.81 -16.62
N ASN A 88 -4.26 -1.23 -17.25
CA ASN A 88 -4.23 -0.60 -18.57
C ASN A 88 -3.87 0.91 -18.53
N ALA A 89 -3.27 1.38 -17.43
CA ALA A 89 -2.91 2.78 -17.19
C ALA A 89 -4.09 3.76 -17.03
N THR A 90 -5.32 3.27 -16.86
CA THR A 90 -6.46 4.10 -16.45
C THR A 90 -6.75 3.96 -14.95
N GLY A 91 -7.52 4.88 -14.39
CA GLY A 91 -7.93 4.81 -13.00
C GLY A 91 -8.99 5.84 -12.66
N SER A 92 -9.35 5.86 -11.39
CA SER A 92 -10.33 6.80 -10.85
C SER A 92 -9.95 7.29 -9.46
N LEU A 93 -10.30 8.55 -9.20
CA LEU A 93 -10.20 9.17 -7.88
C LEU A 93 -11.60 9.56 -7.38
N VAL A 94 -11.96 9.08 -6.19
CA VAL A 94 -13.20 9.39 -5.46
C VAL A 94 -12.84 10.14 -4.18
N GLY A 95 -13.69 11.04 -3.68
CA GLY A 95 -13.38 11.94 -2.55
C GLY A 95 -13.28 13.42 -2.96
N LEU A 96 -13.33 13.68 -4.27
CA LEU A 96 -13.64 15.00 -4.83
C LEU A 96 -15.16 15.11 -5.07
N ASP A 97 -15.65 16.32 -5.38
CA ASP A 97 -17.09 16.59 -5.62
C ASP A 97 -17.77 15.59 -6.57
N ARG A 98 -17.00 15.01 -7.51
CA ARG A 98 -17.40 13.91 -8.40
C ARG A 98 -16.22 12.96 -8.62
N PRO A 99 -16.47 11.65 -8.86
CA PRO A 99 -15.44 10.73 -9.32
C PRO A 99 -14.75 11.27 -10.57
N ARG A 100 -13.42 11.27 -10.58
CA ARG A 100 -12.62 11.71 -11.72
C ARG A 100 -11.94 10.52 -12.36
N GLN A 101 -12.00 10.46 -13.68
CA GLN A 101 -11.21 9.51 -14.46
C GLN A 101 -9.79 10.06 -14.61
N CYS A 102 -8.82 9.16 -14.53
CA CYS A 102 -7.41 9.49 -14.55
C CYS A 102 -6.68 8.57 -15.53
N GLN A 103 -5.63 9.10 -16.14
CA GLN A 103 -4.52 8.29 -16.61
C GLN A 103 -3.51 8.22 -15.47
N TRP A 104 -2.84 7.07 -15.33
CA TRP A 104 -1.76 6.93 -14.38
C TRP A 104 -0.56 6.25 -15.03
N ALA A 105 0.62 6.57 -14.52
CA ALA A 105 1.84 5.93 -14.92
C ALA A 105 2.80 5.81 -13.75
N SER A 106 3.70 4.84 -13.84
CA SER A 106 4.91 4.90 -13.04
C SER A 106 6.07 5.42 -13.89
N ILE A 107 6.50 6.65 -13.58
CA ILE A 107 7.58 7.32 -14.30
C ILE A 107 8.79 7.37 -13.36
N ALA A 108 9.86 6.69 -13.74
CA ALA A 108 11.08 6.50 -12.95
C ALA A 108 10.79 5.87 -11.57
N ASP A 109 10.66 6.69 -10.54
CA ASP A 109 10.52 6.33 -9.13
C ASP A 109 9.25 6.95 -8.49
N ARG A 110 8.30 7.38 -9.34
CA ARG A 110 7.08 8.08 -8.94
C ARG A 110 5.82 7.44 -9.49
N LEU A 111 4.74 7.60 -8.75
CA LEU A 111 3.37 7.37 -9.20
C LEU A 111 2.79 8.70 -9.66
N THR A 112 2.48 8.81 -10.95
CA THR A 112 1.90 10.02 -11.56
C THR A 112 0.44 9.76 -11.92
N LEU A 113 -0.41 10.69 -11.55
CA LEU A 113 -1.84 10.72 -11.82
C LEU A 113 -2.14 11.99 -12.63
N ASP A 114 -2.72 11.80 -13.80
CA ASP A 114 -3.23 12.87 -14.66
C ASP A 114 -4.75 12.70 -14.76
N CYS A 115 -5.49 13.51 -14.01
CA CYS A 115 -6.94 13.52 -13.96
C CYS A 115 -7.46 14.90 -14.40
N GLU A 116 -8.73 14.96 -14.80
CA GLU A 116 -9.35 16.25 -15.16
C GLU A 116 -9.20 17.26 -14.00
N LYS A 117 -8.37 18.30 -14.18
CA LYS A 117 -8.09 19.37 -13.19
C LYS A 117 -7.50 18.85 -11.87
N PHE A 118 -6.82 17.72 -11.89
CA PHE A 118 -6.07 17.21 -10.75
C PHE A 118 -4.89 16.41 -11.29
N GLU A 119 -3.70 16.96 -11.13
CA GLU A 119 -2.46 16.29 -11.48
C GLU A 119 -1.66 16.11 -10.20
N LYS A 120 -1.15 14.89 -9.96
CA LYS A 120 -0.31 14.60 -8.80
C LYS A 120 0.81 13.63 -9.15
N SER A 121 1.96 13.81 -8.51
CA SER A 121 3.15 12.98 -8.68
C SER A 121 3.75 12.66 -7.32
N TRP A 122 3.60 11.43 -6.85
CA TRP A 122 4.07 11.01 -5.54
C TRP A 122 5.29 10.10 -5.61
N ARG A 123 6.24 10.29 -4.69
CA ARG A 123 7.19 9.24 -4.33
C ARG A 123 6.51 8.28 -3.37
N ILE A 124 6.64 6.99 -3.60
CA ILE A 124 6.04 5.98 -2.72
C ILE A 124 7.13 5.32 -1.89
N TYR A 125 6.94 5.34 -0.57
CA TYR A 125 7.82 4.70 0.40
C TYR A 125 7.12 3.49 1.02
N THR A 126 7.91 2.47 1.36
CA THR A 126 7.42 1.26 2.02
C THR A 126 8.42 0.75 3.05
N ASN A 127 7.91 0.11 4.10
CA ASN A 127 8.67 -0.76 4.99
C ASN A 127 8.36 -2.26 4.75
N GLY A 128 7.66 -2.59 3.66
CA GLY A 128 7.14 -3.92 3.36
C GLY A 128 5.60 -3.94 3.34
N PRO A 129 4.94 -3.96 4.52
CA PRO A 129 3.48 -3.95 4.64
C PRO A 129 2.88 -2.55 4.43
N ASP A 130 3.53 -1.50 4.92
CA ASP A 130 2.96 -0.15 4.92
C ASP A 130 3.40 0.62 3.67
N LEU A 131 2.55 1.58 3.27
CA LEU A 131 2.81 2.47 2.16
C LEU A 131 2.54 3.92 2.57
N VAL A 132 3.47 4.80 2.23
CA VAL A 132 3.37 6.25 2.42
C VAL A 132 3.68 6.92 1.09
N ALA A 133 2.80 7.82 0.66
CA ALA A 133 3.02 8.72 -0.45
C ALA A 133 3.66 10.02 0.07
N ALA A 134 4.66 10.52 -0.63
CA ALA A 134 5.25 11.83 -0.43
C ALA A 134 4.88 12.73 -1.61
N ASP A 135 4.18 13.81 -1.28
CA ASP A 135 3.89 14.91 -2.18
C ASP A 135 4.98 15.96 -2.06
N LEU A 136 5.86 16.01 -3.06
CA LEU A 136 7.00 16.92 -3.05
C LEU A 136 6.61 18.38 -3.33
N GLU A 137 5.43 18.63 -3.88
CA GLU A 137 4.95 19.99 -4.16
C GLU A 137 4.33 20.60 -2.91
N ASP A 138 3.49 19.81 -2.23
CA ASP A 138 2.85 20.24 -0.97
C ASP A 138 3.76 20.00 0.25
N GLU A 139 4.94 19.39 0.07
CA GLU A 139 5.88 18.98 1.11
C GLU A 139 5.22 18.18 2.25
N THR A 140 4.27 17.31 1.89
CA THR A 140 3.50 16.50 2.84
C THR A 140 3.56 15.01 2.56
N TYR A 141 3.23 14.23 3.58
CA TYR A 141 3.03 12.79 3.46
C TYR A 141 1.53 12.44 3.48
N ALA A 142 1.18 11.31 2.88
CA ALA A 142 -0.12 10.68 3.00
C ALA A 142 0.04 9.18 3.20
N ILE A 143 -0.84 8.57 4.01
CA ILE A 143 -0.85 7.12 4.20
C ILE A 143 -1.68 6.47 3.09
N LEU A 144 -1.12 5.44 2.47
CA LEU A 144 -1.81 4.63 1.46
C LEU A 144 -2.26 3.32 2.10
N LYS A 145 -3.57 3.18 2.29
CA LYS A 145 -4.18 2.00 2.90
C LYS A 145 -4.95 1.21 1.85
N LYS A 146 -4.55 -0.04 1.60
CA LYS A 146 -5.25 -0.91 0.64
C LYS A 146 -6.70 -1.15 1.10
N ARG A 147 -7.63 -1.10 0.14
CA ARG A 147 -9.04 -1.41 0.33
C ARG A 147 -9.39 -2.71 -0.41
N ASN A 148 -10.31 -3.48 0.15
CA ASN A 148 -10.83 -4.70 -0.50
C ASN A 148 -11.94 -4.39 -1.51
N THR A 149 -12.48 -3.18 -1.49
CA THR A 149 -13.58 -2.74 -2.34
C THR A 149 -13.40 -1.27 -2.75
N TYR A 150 -13.86 -0.96 -3.96
CA TYR A 150 -14.06 0.42 -4.45
C TYR A 150 -15.19 1.07 -3.65
#